data_AF-A0A950DQX5-F1
#
_entry.id   AF-A0A950DQX5-F1
#
_cell.length_a   1.000
_cell.length_b   1.000
_cell.length_c   1.000
_cell.angle_alpha   90.00
_cell.angle_beta   90.00
_cell.angle_gamma   90.00
#
_symmetry.space_group_name_H-M   'P 1'
#
loop_
_entity.id
_entity.type
_entity.pdbx_description
1 polymer ?
#
loop_
_entity_poly.entity_id
_entity_poly.type
_entity_poly.pdbx_seq_one_letter_code
_entity_poly.pdbx_strand_id
1 'polypeptide(L)'
;MDPGPVVGDFERELRDLRARADEDFTQPSVDREPGRHQSDLAELGLRVSVTRSFYPNRPDGVDQYAVTITRSALDRPPDERDTRLVLAAAFGEAAEVAVERSAPGSRVRMFRVPAQSQADSS
;
A
#
# COMPACT_ATOMS: atom_id res chain seq x y z
N MET A 1 12.15 -24.39 19.62
CA MET A 1 11.10 -24.35 18.60
C MET A 1 10.68 -22.91 18.49
N ASP A 2 11.04 -22.26 17.41
CA ASP A 2 10.56 -20.92 17.10
C ASP A 2 9.13 -21.09 16.53
N PRO A 3 8.08 -20.50 17.11
CA PRO A 3 6.78 -20.50 16.45
C PRO A 3 6.96 -19.70 15.16
N GLY A 4 6.89 -20.38 14.02
CA GLY A 4 6.93 -19.71 12.73
C GLY A 4 5.88 -18.59 12.67
N PRO A 5 6.13 -17.53 11.89
CA PRO A 5 5.26 -16.37 11.83
C PRO A 5 3.84 -16.81 11.47
N VAL A 6 2.87 -16.36 12.27
CA VAL A 6 1.47 -16.69 12.08
C VAL A 6 0.90 -15.77 11.02
N VAL A 7 0.19 -16.35 10.05
CA VAL A 7 -0.42 -15.70 8.87
C VAL A 7 -1.20 -14.39 9.15
N GLY A 8 -1.49 -14.05 10.41
CA GLY A 8 -2.13 -12.79 10.81
C GLY A 8 -1.18 -11.61 11.10
N ASP A 9 0.13 -11.83 11.16
CA ASP A 9 1.10 -10.78 11.52
C ASP A 9 1.28 -9.78 10.38
N PHE A 10 1.50 -10.24 9.14
CA PHE A 10 1.64 -9.33 7.99
C PHE A 10 0.35 -8.53 7.68
N GLU A 11 -0.84 -9.08 7.92
CA GLU A 11 -2.11 -8.37 7.72
C GLU A 11 -2.28 -7.21 8.70
N ARG A 12 -1.85 -7.39 9.95
CA ARG A 12 -1.80 -6.32 10.94
C ARG A 12 -0.79 -5.26 10.52
N GLU A 13 0.41 -5.66 10.11
CA GLU A 13 1.43 -4.73 9.65
C GLU A 13 0.95 -3.87 8.47
N LEU A 14 0.22 -4.46 7.53
CA LEU A 14 -0.35 -3.76 6.38
C LEU A 14 -1.46 -2.77 6.78
N ARG A 15 -2.31 -3.13 7.74
CA ARG A 15 -3.31 -2.21 8.29
C ARG A 15 -2.65 -1.06 9.05
N ASP A 16 -1.65 -1.34 9.86
CA ASP A 16 -0.89 -0.30 10.58
C ASP A 16 -0.12 0.60 9.60
N LEU A 17 0.42 0.03 8.52
CA LEU A 17 1.07 0.77 7.44
C LEU A 17 0.12 1.75 6.78
N ARG A 18 -1.11 1.32 6.47
CA ARG A 18 -2.17 2.18 5.95
C ARG A 18 -2.58 3.25 6.96
N ALA A 19 -2.77 2.89 8.23
CA ALA A 19 -3.17 3.82 9.28
C ALA A 19 -2.15 4.96 9.44
N ARG A 20 -0.84 4.66 9.34
CA ARG A 20 0.20 5.70 9.33
C ARG A 20 0.08 6.64 8.12
N ALA A 21 -0.26 6.11 6.95
CA ALA A 21 -0.49 6.93 5.75
C ALA A 21 -1.74 7.83 5.89
N ASP A 22 -2.76 7.36 6.59
CA ASP A 22 -3.95 8.16 6.91
C ASP A 22 -3.63 9.27 7.93
N GLU A 23 -2.85 8.95 8.95
CA GLU A 23 -2.37 9.92 9.95
C GLU A 23 -1.54 11.02 9.29
N ASP A 24 -0.55 10.67 8.45
CA ASP A 24 0.30 11.64 7.75
C ASP A 24 -0.50 12.56 6.81
N PHE A 25 -1.53 12.02 6.16
CA PHE A 25 -2.41 12.79 5.28
C PHE A 25 -3.33 13.76 6.05
N THR A 26 -3.85 13.36 7.21
CA THR A 26 -4.78 14.18 8.00
C THR A 26 -4.09 15.11 8.98
N GLN A 27 -2.90 14.74 9.45
CA GLN A 27 -2.10 15.44 10.45
C GLN A 27 -0.63 15.46 10.00
N PRO A 28 -0.30 16.19 8.91
CA PRO A 28 1.07 16.25 8.41
C PRO A 28 2.00 16.84 9.48
N SER A 29 3.04 16.10 9.84
CA SER A 29 4.04 16.54 10.81
C SER A 29 5.11 17.40 10.12
N VAL A 30 5.51 18.50 10.75
CA VAL A 30 6.68 19.30 10.31
C VAL A 30 8.02 18.65 10.69
N ASP A 31 8.01 17.69 11.61
CA ASP A 31 9.20 17.04 12.18
C ASP A 31 9.54 15.70 11.49
N ARG A 32 8.68 15.22 10.58
CA ARG A 32 8.88 14.00 9.80
C ARG A 32 8.73 14.33 8.33
N GLU A 33 9.60 13.79 7.48
CA GLU A 33 9.37 13.89 6.03
C GLU A 33 8.03 13.24 5.68
N PRO A 34 7.09 13.97 5.06
CA PRO A 34 5.83 13.40 4.64
C PRO A 34 6.07 12.30 3.61
N GLY A 35 5.23 11.27 3.65
CA GLY A 35 4.80 10.69 2.40
C GLY A 35 5.52 9.47 1.87
N ARG A 36 6.12 8.61 2.70
CA ARG A 36 6.29 7.20 2.32
C ARG A 36 6.48 6.27 3.53
N HIS A 37 5.40 5.69 4.02
CA HIS A 37 5.51 4.63 5.01
C HIS A 37 5.89 3.33 4.32
N GLN A 38 6.71 2.50 4.97
CA GLN A 38 7.14 1.21 4.44
C GLN A 38 7.01 0.10 5.49
N SER A 39 6.71 -1.12 5.05
CA SER A 39 6.86 -2.34 5.84
C SER A 39 7.55 -3.43 5.02
N ASP A 40 8.37 -4.23 5.69
CA ASP A 40 9.04 -5.40 5.11
C ASP A 40 8.30 -6.66 5.57
N LEU A 41 7.52 -7.25 4.67
CA LEU A 41 6.74 -8.46 4.92
C LEU A 41 7.63 -9.68 4.70
N ALA A 42 8.38 -10.07 5.73
CA ALA A 42 9.34 -11.17 5.66
C ALA A 42 8.70 -12.48 5.17
N GLU A 43 7.46 -12.76 5.60
CA GLU A 43 6.69 -13.94 5.21
C GLU A 43 6.46 -14.06 3.70
N LEU A 44 6.28 -12.92 3.02
CA LEU A 44 6.06 -12.86 1.57
C LEU A 44 7.36 -12.56 0.81
N GLY A 45 8.45 -12.24 1.50
CA GLY A 45 9.67 -11.72 0.88
C GLY A 45 9.42 -10.41 0.11
N LEU A 46 8.49 -9.58 0.61
CA LEU A 46 8.06 -8.34 -0.02
C LEU A 46 8.39 -7.12 0.83
N ARG A 47 8.57 -6.00 0.15
CA ARG A 47 8.61 -4.66 0.72
C ARG A 47 7.49 -3.85 0.12
N VAL A 48 6.66 -3.27 0.98
CA VAL A 48 5.47 -2.52 0.62
C VAL A 48 5.62 -1.09 1.14
N SER A 49 5.36 -0.10 0.29
CA SER A 49 5.25 1.29 0.73
C SER A 49 3.92 1.90 0.33
N VAL A 50 3.36 2.71 1.24
CA VAL A 50 2.06 3.36 1.08
C VAL A 50 2.20 4.85 1.39
N THR A 51 1.56 5.67 0.55
CA THR A 51 1.39 7.11 0.73
C THR A 51 -0.04 7.46 0.36
N ARG A 52 -0.74 8.29 1.14
CA ARG A 52 -2.04 8.85 0.78
C ARG A 52 -1.86 10.31 0.36
N SER A 53 -2.51 10.70 -0.73
CA SER A 53 -2.37 12.05 -1.28
C SER A 53 -3.52 12.37 -2.22
N PHE A 54 -3.84 13.66 -2.36
CA PHE A 54 -4.66 14.12 -3.48
C PHE A 54 -3.86 14.04 -4.79
N TYR A 55 -4.49 13.55 -5.85
CA TYR A 55 -3.91 13.57 -7.19
C TYR A 55 -4.83 14.22 -8.22
N PRO A 56 -4.35 15.24 -8.96
CA PRO A 56 -3.06 15.92 -8.76
C PRO A 56 -2.96 16.56 -7.36
N ASN A 57 -1.75 16.90 -6.89
CA ASN A 57 -1.50 17.41 -5.53
C ASN A 57 -2.08 18.82 -5.32
N ARG A 58 -3.40 18.89 -5.20
CA ARG A 58 -4.25 20.05 -5.05
C ARG A 58 -5.49 19.66 -4.23
N PRO A 59 -6.16 20.60 -3.55
CA PRO A 59 -7.34 20.29 -2.74
C PRO A 59 -8.53 19.71 -3.53
N ASP A 60 -8.58 19.96 -4.84
CA ASP A 60 -9.58 19.41 -5.77
C ASP A 60 -9.16 18.09 -6.43
N GLY A 61 -7.97 17.59 -6.08
CA GLY A 61 -7.47 16.30 -6.55
C GLY A 61 -8.26 15.13 -5.97
N VAL A 62 -8.13 13.96 -6.61
CA VAL A 62 -8.74 12.72 -6.13
C VAL A 62 -7.92 12.16 -4.99
N ASP A 63 -8.57 11.89 -3.86
CA ASP A 63 -7.95 11.24 -2.71
C ASP A 63 -7.66 9.76 -2.99
N GLN A 64 -6.38 9.40 -2.97
CA GLN A 64 -5.94 8.06 -3.31
C GLN A 64 -4.64 7.69 -2.61
N TYR A 65 -4.43 6.38 -2.46
CA TYR A 65 -3.16 5.80 -2.07
C TYR A 65 -2.27 5.56 -3.30
N ALA A 66 -0.98 5.88 -3.16
CA ALA A 66 0.10 5.35 -3.97
C ALA A 66 0.69 4.15 -3.23
N VAL A 67 0.62 2.97 -3.85
CA VAL A 67 1.17 1.73 -3.29
C VAL A 67 2.31 1.24 -4.16
N THR A 68 3.45 0.93 -3.57
CA THR A 68 4.59 0.32 -4.27
C THR A 68 4.91 -1.00 -3.61
N ILE A 69 5.02 -2.05 -4.40
CA ILE A 69 5.30 -3.41 -3.95
C ILE A 69 6.54 -3.90 -4.70
N THR A 70 7.49 -4.45 -3.95
CA THR A 70 8.76 -4.96 -4.47
C THR A 70 9.12 -6.26 -3.77
N ARG A 71 9.84 -7.15 -4.46
CA ARG A 71 10.50 -8.26 -3.78
C ARG A 71 11.71 -7.72 -3.03
N SER A 72 11.98 -8.25 -1.83
CA SER A 72 13.12 -7.81 -1.02
C SER A 72 14.47 -8.01 -1.73
N ALA A 73 14.57 -9.03 -2.58
CA ALA A 73 15.77 -9.31 -3.39
C ALA A 73 15.87 -8.46 -4.68
N LEU A 74 14.79 -7.80 -5.09
CA LEU A 74 14.70 -6.97 -6.32
C LEU A 74 15.22 -7.68 -7.59
N ASP A 75 15.06 -9.00 -7.65
CA ASP A 75 15.51 -9.87 -8.74
C ASP A 75 14.48 -9.91 -9.89
N ARG A 76 13.20 -9.96 -9.53
CA ARG A 76 12.04 -10.03 -10.43
C ARG A 76 10.86 -9.22 -9.87
N PRO A 77 9.84 -8.89 -10.69
CA PRO A 77 8.61 -8.29 -10.15
C PRO A 77 7.92 -9.20 -9.11
N PRO A 78 7.21 -8.62 -8.13
CA PRO A 78 6.28 -9.36 -7.29
C PRO A 78 5.25 -10.14 -8.10
N ASP A 79 4.90 -11.33 -7.61
CA ASP A 79 3.92 -12.19 -8.24
C ASP A 79 2.50 -11.60 -8.13
N GLU A 80 1.63 -11.89 -9.10
CA GLU A 80 0.28 -11.31 -9.16
C GLU A 80 -0.57 -11.64 -7.94
N ARG A 81 -0.49 -12.89 -7.50
CA ARG A 81 -1.20 -13.40 -6.33
C ARG A 81 -0.79 -12.66 -5.05
N ASP A 82 0.51 -12.53 -4.80
CA ASP A 82 1.01 -11.90 -3.56
C ASP A 82 0.69 -10.41 -3.54
N THR A 83 0.74 -9.78 -4.71
CA THR A 83 0.32 -8.38 -4.87
C THR A 83 -1.16 -8.20 -4.53
N ARG A 84 -2.05 -9.07 -5.03
CA ARG A 84 -3.48 -9.05 -4.68
C ARG A 84 -3.70 -9.27 -3.19
N LEU A 85 -2.96 -10.20 -2.58
CA LEU A 85 -3.04 -10.47 -1.14
C LEU A 85 -2.68 -9.23 -0.31
N VAL A 86 -1.58 -8.56 -0.66
CA VAL A 86 -1.15 -7.30 -0.01
C VAL A 86 -2.22 -6.22 -0.14
N LEU A 87 -2.76 -6.02 -1.36
CA LEU A 87 -3.77 -4.99 -1.60
C LEU A 87 -5.06 -5.29 -0.83
N ALA A 88 -5.55 -6.53 -0.86
CA ALA A 88 -6.74 -6.95 -0.12
C ALA A 88 -6.57 -6.79 1.40
N ALA A 89 -5.42 -7.19 1.94
CA ALA A 89 -5.14 -7.07 3.38
C ALA A 89 -5.04 -5.61 3.86
N ALA A 90 -4.46 -4.71 3.06
CA ALA A 90 -4.33 -3.30 3.42
C ALA A 90 -5.63 -2.49 3.17
N PHE A 91 -6.32 -2.75 2.06
CA PHE A 91 -7.37 -1.87 1.54
C PHE A 91 -8.77 -2.49 1.50
N GLY A 92 -8.90 -3.80 1.74
CA GLY A 92 -10.19 -4.49 1.67
C GLY A 92 -10.83 -4.33 0.29
N GLU A 93 -12.11 -3.97 0.25
CA GLU A 93 -12.89 -3.79 -0.98
C GLU A 93 -12.30 -2.75 -1.94
N ALA A 94 -11.62 -1.72 -1.44
CA ALA A 94 -10.97 -0.72 -2.30
C ALA A 94 -9.85 -1.32 -3.18
N ALA A 95 -9.32 -2.50 -2.82
CA ALA A 95 -8.35 -3.22 -3.63
C ALA A 95 -8.92 -3.69 -4.97
N GLU A 96 -10.22 -3.95 -5.07
CA GLU A 96 -10.88 -4.46 -6.28
C GLU A 96 -10.88 -3.42 -7.43
N VAL A 97 -10.79 -2.14 -7.07
CA VAL A 97 -10.72 -1.02 -8.01
C VAL A 97 -9.30 -0.43 -8.11
N ALA A 98 -8.29 -1.13 -7.60
CA ALA A 98 -6.90 -0.70 -7.67
C ALA A 98 -6.40 -0.72 -9.13
N VAL A 99 -5.76 0.37 -9.56
CA VAL A 99 -5.22 0.52 -10.91
C VAL A 99 -3.70 0.38 -10.88
N GLU A 100 -3.17 -0.59 -11.61
CA GLU A 100 -1.72 -0.74 -11.79
C GLU A 100 -1.15 0.37 -12.70
N ARG A 101 -0.01 0.93 -12.29
CA ARG A 101 0.72 2.01 -12.98
C ARG A 101 2.20 1.66 -13.21
N SER A 102 2.55 0.38 -13.12
CA SER A 102 3.89 -0.13 -13.35
C SER A 102 4.35 0.11 -14.80
N ALA A 103 5.61 0.45 -15.00
CA ALA A 103 6.18 0.49 -16.34
C ALA A 103 6.37 -0.95 -16.88
N PRO A 104 6.22 -1.20 -18.21
CA PRO A 104 6.53 -2.50 -18.79
C PRO A 104 7.96 -2.96 -18.44
N GLY A 105 8.11 -4.21 -18.00
CA GLY A 105 9.40 -4.77 -17.57
C GLY A 105 9.93 -4.29 -16.21
N SER A 106 9.15 -3.50 -15.46
CA SER A 106 9.52 -3.04 -14.12
C SER A 106 9.62 -4.21 -13.13
N ARG A 107 10.64 -4.19 -12.27
CA ARG A 107 10.75 -5.08 -11.09
C ARG A 107 9.91 -4.61 -9.90
N VAL A 108 9.25 -3.48 -10.07
CA VAL A 108 8.44 -2.79 -9.06
C VAL A 108 7.00 -2.75 -9.57
N ARG A 109 6.04 -3.15 -8.74
CA ARG A 109 4.62 -2.96 -9.06
C ARG A 109 4.05 -1.77 -8.31
N MET A 110 3.42 -0.86 -9.03
CA MET A 110 2.85 0.37 -8.48
C MET A 110 1.35 0.39 -8.70
N PHE A 111 0.58 0.78 -7.68
CA PHE A 111 -0.87 0.84 -7.73
C PHE A 111 -1.38 2.19 -7.25
N ARG A 112 -2.50 2.61 -7.83
CA ARG A 112 -3.37 3.65 -7.29
C ARG A 112 -4.61 2.99 -6.72
N VAL A 113 -4.92 3.29 -5.46
CA VAL A 113 -6.09 2.76 -4.76
C VAL A 113 -6.93 3.94 -4.29
N PRO A 114 -8.23 4.03 -4.62
CA PRO A 114 -9.09 5.10 -4.10
C PRO A 114 -9.13 5.07 -2.57
N ALA A 115 -9.07 6.25 -1.93
CA ALA A 115 -9.15 6.33 -0.48
C ALA A 115 -10.58 6.38 0.07
N GLN A 116 -11.51 6.83 -0.76
CA GLN A 116 -12.94 6.72 -0.53
C GLN A 116 -13.43 5.49 -1.29
N SER A 117 -13.74 4.41 -0.57
CA SER A 117 -14.62 3.38 -1.12
C SER A 117 -15.93 4.07 -1.50
N GLN A 118 -16.47 3.86 -2.69
CA GLN A 118 -17.80 4.34 -3.07
C GLN A 118 -18.85 3.74 -2.11
N ALA A 119 -19.07 4.39 -0.97
CA ALA A 119 -20.11 4.09 0.00
C ALA A 119 -20.99 5.32 0.29
N ASP A 120 -20.96 6.31 -0.59
CA ASP A 120 -21.90 7.44 -0.62
C ASP A 120 -22.68 7.45 -1.94
N SER A 121 -23.47 6.40 -2.14
CA SER A 121 -24.55 6.41 -3.14
C SER A 121 -25.74 5.67 -2.52
N SER A 122 -26.47 6.39 -1.67
CA SER A 122 -27.81 6.03 -1.19
C SER A 122 -28.66 7.29 -1.11
#